data_AF-A0A958PN18-F1
#
_entry.id   AF-A0A958PN18-F1
#
_cell.length_a   1.000
_cell.length_b   1.000
_cell.length_c   1.000
_cell.angle_alpha   90.00
_cell.angle_beta   90.00
_cell.angle_gamma   90.00
#
_symmetry.space_group_name_H-M   'P 1'
#
loop_
_entity.id
_entity.type
_entity.pdbx_description
1 polymer ?
#
loop_
_entity_poly.entity_id
_entity_poly.type
_entity_poly.pdbx_seq_one_letter_code
_entity_poly.pdbx_strand_id
1 'polypeptide(L)'
;MHHDLYTTYFLIFVDEQWAFLKNKETGHLNFLSFDQCQASHNKPSIESFLNRTFQDRIHHWIPLNFQPTSLFPELNQSTICYVELKDLPESQRNNFEFFSSLADITEGLLSHKSEALLKQSSLKTQLIQKTRPYKQIIWDWNGTLIDDVEVALLSMKTLLSDHNLPDLCVDRYRDVFGFPIQKYYEKLGFDFDSICFNSLCYRFHEEYDKNRLKVGKLFADVIPHLDLFSKTKKQSILSAGAQWHLDEWVQHYNIKHFFEYIYGISDHFAGSKIDRGRELITHSKYDPSDTILIGDTDHDVEVGAELGVDVLLIANGHQSFERLQQLHDNVIER
;
A
#
# COMPACT_ATOMS: atom_id res chain seq x y z
N MET A 1 6.24 -33.34 46.06
CA MET A 1 4.97 -32.71 45.66
C MET A 1 5.31 -31.70 44.59
N HIS A 2 5.28 -32.13 43.33
CA HIS A 2 5.47 -31.24 42.19
C HIS A 2 4.16 -30.46 42.03
N HIS A 3 4.26 -29.13 42.08
CA HIS A 3 3.19 -28.29 41.54
C HIS A 3 3.22 -28.49 40.03
N ASP A 4 2.22 -29.19 39.51
CA ASP A 4 1.95 -29.28 38.08
C ASP A 4 1.69 -27.87 37.55
N LEU A 5 2.73 -27.28 36.93
CA LEU A 5 2.61 -26.04 36.18
C LEU A 5 1.86 -26.35 34.88
N TYR A 6 0.53 -26.21 34.93
CA TYR A 6 -0.34 -26.30 33.77
C TYR A 6 0.14 -25.33 32.68
N THR A 7 0.44 -25.84 31.48
CA THR A 7 0.97 -25.05 30.36
C THR A 7 -0.15 -24.59 29.44
N THR A 8 -0.44 -23.30 29.42
CA THR A 8 -1.45 -22.66 28.56
C THR A 8 -0.80 -22.11 27.29
N TYR A 9 -1.36 -22.39 26.10
CA TYR A 9 -0.91 -21.80 24.84
C TYR A 9 -1.95 -20.77 24.36
N PHE A 10 -1.48 -19.66 23.81
CA PHE A 10 -2.34 -18.57 23.35
C PHE A 10 -2.43 -18.57 21.82
N LEU A 11 -3.65 -18.71 21.29
CA LEU A 11 -3.99 -18.24 19.95
C LEU A 11 -4.71 -16.88 20.13
N ILE A 12 -4.50 -15.95 19.21
CA ILE A 12 -5.21 -14.67 19.19
C ILE A 12 -5.83 -14.55 17.80
N PHE A 13 -7.09 -14.14 17.73
CA PHE A 13 -7.84 -13.97 16.48
C PHE A 13 -8.31 -12.51 16.40
N VAL A 14 -7.94 -11.80 15.34
CA VAL A 14 -8.36 -10.41 15.08
C VAL A 14 -8.83 -10.32 13.64
N ASP A 15 -10.07 -9.89 13.41
CA ASP A 15 -10.66 -9.50 12.12
C ASP A 15 -10.26 -10.36 10.92
N GLU A 16 -10.54 -11.67 11.03
CA GLU A 16 -10.27 -12.71 10.02
C GLU A 16 -8.82 -12.88 9.58
N GLN A 17 -7.86 -12.35 10.35
CA GLN A 17 -6.44 -12.37 10.00
C GLN A 17 -5.55 -12.84 11.18
N TRP A 18 -5.16 -14.13 11.10
CA TRP A 18 -3.97 -14.83 11.63
C TRP A 18 -3.90 -15.32 13.10
N ALA A 19 -3.14 -16.42 13.25
CA ALA A 19 -2.77 -17.16 14.47
C ALA A 19 -1.23 -17.20 14.65
N PHE A 20 -0.73 -17.34 15.89
CA PHE A 20 0.72 -17.32 16.21
C PHE A 20 1.20 -18.63 16.86
N LEU A 21 2.31 -19.20 16.36
CA LEU A 21 3.14 -20.22 17.02
C LEU A 21 4.62 -19.88 16.76
N LYS A 22 5.44 -19.76 17.81
CA LYS A 22 6.87 -19.40 17.72
C LYS A 22 7.76 -20.63 17.87
N ASN A 23 8.56 -20.97 16.86
CA ASN A 23 9.55 -22.05 16.93
C ASN A 23 10.89 -21.54 17.51
N LYS A 24 11.42 -22.21 18.54
CA LYS A 24 12.66 -21.88 19.28
C LYS A 24 13.94 -22.16 18.50
N GLU A 25 13.99 -23.17 17.63
CA GLU A 25 15.23 -23.55 16.94
C GLU A 25 15.57 -22.60 15.79
N THR A 26 14.54 -22.01 15.16
CA THR A 26 14.72 -21.18 13.97
C THR A 26 14.44 -19.69 14.22
N GLY A 27 13.83 -19.33 15.36
CA GLY A 27 13.39 -17.97 15.65
C GLY A 27 12.23 -17.48 14.77
N HIS A 28 11.76 -18.28 13.82
CA HIS A 28 10.69 -17.92 12.91
C HIS A 28 9.32 -18.05 13.59
N LEU A 29 8.58 -16.95 13.59
CA LEU A 29 7.14 -16.95 13.76
C LEU A 29 6.52 -17.58 12.50
N ASN A 30 5.82 -18.71 12.65
CA ASN A 30 5.08 -19.28 11.53
C ASN A 30 3.74 -18.55 11.40
N PHE A 31 3.62 -17.77 10.34
CA PHE A 31 2.39 -17.11 9.93
C PHE A 31 1.55 -18.12 9.16
N LEU A 32 0.40 -18.53 9.70
CA LEU A 32 -0.54 -19.36 8.95
C LEU A 32 -1.52 -18.51 8.16
N SER A 33 -1.19 -18.36 6.87
CA SER A 33 -2.06 -17.96 5.78
C SER A 33 -3.53 -18.23 5.98
N PHE A 34 -4.43 -17.24 6.12
CA PHE A 34 -5.81 -17.54 5.71
C PHE A 34 -5.81 -18.02 4.23
N ASP A 35 -4.96 -17.44 3.39
CA ASP A 35 -4.78 -17.85 1.99
C ASP A 35 -4.07 -19.21 1.83
N GLN A 36 -3.11 -19.55 2.70
CA GLN A 36 -2.49 -20.89 2.71
C GLN A 36 -3.48 -21.98 3.14
N CYS A 37 -4.46 -21.66 4.00
CA CYS A 37 -5.58 -22.55 4.32
C CYS A 37 -6.63 -22.64 3.20
N GLN A 38 -6.79 -21.60 2.35
CA GLN A 38 -7.74 -21.62 1.23
C GLN A 38 -7.29 -22.48 0.04
N ALA A 39 -5.98 -22.69 -0.16
CA ALA A 39 -5.45 -23.39 -1.33
C ALA A 39 -5.82 -24.89 -1.42
N SER A 40 -6.40 -25.48 -0.36
CA SER A 40 -6.90 -26.86 -0.41
C SER A 40 -8.41 -26.91 -0.70
N HIS A 41 -8.80 -27.53 -1.82
CA HIS A 41 -10.20 -27.67 -2.27
C HIS A 41 -11.13 -28.51 -1.36
N ASN A 42 -10.68 -28.94 -0.19
CA ASN A 42 -11.52 -29.53 0.85
C ASN A 42 -11.32 -28.71 2.12
N LYS A 43 -12.31 -27.88 2.49
CA LYS A 43 -12.24 -26.97 3.65
C LYS A 43 -12.53 -27.69 4.98
N PRO A 44 -11.56 -27.90 5.88
CA PRO A 44 -11.85 -27.95 7.31
C PRO A 44 -12.07 -26.54 7.88
N SER A 45 -12.92 -26.42 8.90
CA SER A 45 -12.92 -25.24 9.78
C SER A 45 -11.53 -25.07 10.43
N ILE A 46 -11.19 -23.87 10.90
CA ILE A 46 -9.95 -23.63 11.66
C ILE A 46 -9.85 -24.58 12.86
N GLU A 47 -10.99 -24.82 13.53
CA GLU A 47 -11.13 -25.85 14.55
C GLU A 47 -10.74 -27.24 14.03
N SER A 48 -11.22 -27.64 12.85
CA SER A 48 -10.87 -28.92 12.24
C SER A 48 -9.40 -28.99 11.79
N PHE A 49 -8.76 -27.89 11.34
CA PHE A 49 -7.32 -27.87 11.05
C PHE A 49 -6.48 -27.99 12.32
N LEU A 50 -6.81 -27.20 13.35
CA LEU A 50 -6.10 -27.21 14.63
C LEU A 50 -6.27 -28.57 15.33
N ASN A 51 -7.48 -29.14 15.33
CA ASN A 51 -7.72 -30.50 15.82
C ASN A 51 -6.95 -31.56 15.02
N ARG A 52 -6.75 -31.37 13.71
CA ARG A 52 -5.93 -32.29 12.89
C ARG A 52 -4.43 -32.19 13.21
N THR A 53 -3.92 -30.96 13.28
CA THR A 53 -2.51 -30.66 13.54
C THR A 53 -2.10 -31.05 14.95
N PHE A 54 -2.98 -30.81 15.92
CA PHE A 54 -2.76 -31.13 17.32
C PHE A 54 -3.45 -32.43 17.76
N GLN A 55 -3.99 -33.21 16.83
CA GLN A 55 -4.61 -34.53 17.03
C GLN A 55 -5.60 -34.57 18.22
N ASP A 56 -6.58 -33.66 18.23
CA ASP A 56 -7.63 -33.56 19.25
C ASP A 56 -7.14 -33.22 20.68
N ARG A 57 -5.90 -32.73 20.83
CA ARG A 57 -5.33 -32.31 22.12
C ARG A 57 -5.74 -30.89 22.55
N ILE A 58 -6.78 -30.35 21.93
CA ILE A 58 -7.38 -29.04 22.21
C ILE A 58 -8.57 -29.25 23.12
N HIS A 59 -8.40 -28.95 24.40
CA HIS A 59 -9.40 -29.31 25.41
C HIS A 59 -10.51 -28.28 25.61
N HIS A 60 -10.22 -26.99 25.41
CA HIS A 60 -11.18 -25.92 25.63
C HIS A 60 -11.02 -24.78 24.63
N TRP A 61 -12.16 -24.26 24.19
CA TRP A 61 -12.30 -22.96 23.53
C TRP A 61 -12.94 -22.01 24.52
N ILE A 62 -12.23 -20.97 24.94
CA ILE A 62 -12.79 -19.96 25.85
C ILE A 62 -12.75 -18.62 25.13
N PRO A 63 -13.92 -18.03 24.82
CA PRO A 63 -13.98 -16.68 24.29
C PRO A 63 -13.63 -15.70 25.41
N LEU A 64 -12.54 -14.94 25.24
CA LEU A 64 -12.21 -13.84 26.14
C LEU A 64 -12.95 -12.58 25.67
N ASN A 65 -13.95 -12.15 26.43
CA ASN A 65 -14.54 -10.82 26.27
C ASN A 65 -13.57 -9.78 26.81
N PHE A 66 -12.78 -9.17 25.94
CA PHE A 66 -11.88 -8.09 26.31
C PHE A 66 -12.68 -6.78 26.53
N GLN A 67 -12.40 -6.06 27.62
CA GLN A 67 -12.85 -4.68 27.80
C GLN A 67 -11.76 -3.77 27.20
N PRO A 68 -12.08 -2.93 26.20
CA PRO A 68 -11.07 -2.14 25.49
C PRO A 68 -10.32 -1.21 26.44
N THR A 69 -8.99 -1.26 26.41
CA THR A 69 -8.16 -0.19 26.96
C THR A 69 -8.02 0.92 25.91
N SER A 70 -7.71 2.15 26.37
CA SER A 70 -7.52 3.33 25.52
C SER A 70 -6.46 3.19 24.42
N LEU A 71 -5.69 2.10 24.44
CA LEU A 71 -4.64 1.79 23.48
C LEU A 71 -5.16 1.05 22.23
N PHE A 72 -6.30 0.34 22.30
CA PHE A 72 -6.82 -0.45 21.17
C PHE A 72 -8.36 -0.48 21.13
N PRO A 73 -9.03 0.64 20.78
CA PRO A 73 -10.49 0.73 20.70
C PRO A 73 -11.11 -0.10 19.55
N GLU A 74 -10.29 -0.58 18.62
CA GLU A 74 -10.71 -1.28 17.39
C GLU A 74 -10.92 -2.79 17.59
N LEU A 75 -10.39 -3.36 18.69
CA LEU A 75 -10.56 -4.77 19.06
C LEU A 75 -11.98 -5.12 19.57
N ASN A 76 -12.93 -4.17 19.49
CA ASN A 76 -14.30 -4.32 19.97
C ASN A 76 -15.11 -5.44 19.29
N GLN A 77 -14.61 -6.04 18.21
CA GLN A 77 -15.28 -7.15 17.49
C GLN A 77 -14.42 -8.42 17.42
N SER A 78 -13.25 -8.45 18.06
CA SER A 78 -12.27 -9.51 17.89
C SER A 78 -12.37 -10.56 19.01
N THR A 79 -12.73 -11.80 18.67
CA THR A 79 -12.76 -12.92 19.62
C THR A 79 -11.35 -13.48 19.81
N ILE A 80 -10.74 -13.28 20.98
CA ILE A 80 -9.47 -13.93 21.33
C ILE A 80 -9.77 -15.36 21.83
N CYS A 81 -9.19 -16.38 21.18
CA CYS A 81 -9.37 -17.80 21.52
C CYS A 81 -8.04 -18.46 21.86
N TYR A 82 -7.83 -18.91 23.10
CA TYR A 82 -6.62 -19.64 23.48
C TYR A 82 -6.83 -21.16 23.49
N VAL A 83 -5.73 -21.93 23.46
CA VAL A 83 -5.75 -23.40 23.42
C VAL A 83 -4.80 -23.96 24.47
N GLU A 84 -5.29 -24.72 25.44
CA GLU A 84 -4.43 -25.46 26.36
C GLU A 84 -4.02 -26.81 25.74
N LEU A 85 -2.77 -26.94 25.29
CA LEU A 85 -2.21 -28.18 24.74
C LEU A 85 -1.62 -29.02 25.89
N LYS A 86 -2.52 -29.67 26.64
CA LYS A 86 -2.19 -30.36 27.90
C LYS A 86 -1.37 -31.65 27.71
N ASP A 87 -1.27 -32.15 26.48
CA ASP A 87 -0.74 -33.50 26.18
C ASP A 87 0.42 -33.53 25.16
N LEU A 88 1.14 -32.42 24.97
CA LEU A 88 2.33 -32.43 24.10
C LEU A 88 3.53 -33.10 24.79
N PRO A 89 4.27 -34.02 24.13
CA PRO A 89 5.51 -34.57 24.65
C PRO A 89 6.54 -33.47 24.92
N GLU A 90 7.34 -33.64 25.99
CA GLU A 90 8.32 -32.63 26.43
C GLU A 90 9.34 -32.25 25.35
N SER A 91 9.69 -33.21 24.48
CA SER A 91 10.56 -32.98 23.31
C SER A 91 9.97 -32.01 22.28
N GLN A 92 8.65 -31.91 22.18
CA GLN A 92 7.98 -30.93 21.32
C GLN A 92 7.81 -29.58 22.04
N ARG A 93 7.64 -29.58 23.38
CA ARG A 93 7.52 -28.35 24.18
C ARG A 93 8.79 -27.50 24.16
N ASN A 94 9.96 -28.14 24.08
CA ASN A 94 11.25 -27.44 24.02
C ASN A 94 11.46 -26.63 22.74
N ASN A 95 10.63 -26.85 21.72
CA ASN A 95 10.69 -26.13 20.45
C ASN A 95 9.81 -24.85 20.44
N PHE A 96 9.19 -24.46 21.55
CA PHE A 96 8.34 -23.27 21.61
C PHE A 96 8.74 -22.33 22.74
N GLU A 97 8.68 -21.02 22.48
CA GLU A 97 8.97 -19.99 23.48
C GLU A 97 7.72 -19.63 24.27
N PHE A 98 7.91 -19.50 25.58
CA PHE A 98 6.82 -19.30 26.53
C PHE A 98 6.62 -17.82 26.76
N PHE A 99 5.38 -17.36 26.72
CA PHE A 99 5.01 -16.05 27.24
C PHE A 99 4.35 -16.26 28.60
N SER A 100 4.92 -15.64 29.64
CA SER A 100 4.45 -15.76 31.02
C SER A 100 3.18 -14.95 31.30
N SER A 101 2.87 -13.98 30.45
CA SER A 101 1.70 -13.10 30.58
C SER A 101 1.23 -12.55 29.24
N LEU A 102 -0.02 -12.07 29.20
CA LEU A 102 -0.58 -11.32 28.06
C LEU A 102 0.25 -10.05 27.73
N ALA A 103 0.91 -9.44 28.71
CA ALA A 103 1.79 -8.30 28.49
C ALA A 103 3.04 -8.71 27.68
N ASP A 104 3.64 -9.85 28.00
CA ASP A 104 4.82 -10.37 27.29
C ASP A 104 4.50 -10.75 25.83
N ILE A 105 3.28 -11.24 25.59
CA ILE A 105 2.76 -11.49 24.22
C ILE A 105 2.69 -10.17 23.45
N THR A 106 2.14 -9.13 24.07
CA THR A 106 1.97 -7.81 23.44
C THR A 106 3.33 -7.18 23.12
N GLU A 107 4.28 -7.23 24.05
CA GLU A 107 5.64 -6.70 23.88
C GLU A 107 6.46 -7.47 22.83
N GLY A 108 6.34 -8.80 22.78
CA GLY A 108 6.97 -9.63 21.75
C GLY A 108 6.35 -9.49 20.35
N LEU A 109 5.06 -9.19 20.26
CA LEU A 109 4.38 -8.82 19.01
C LEU A 109 4.84 -7.43 18.52
N LEU A 110 5.04 -6.50 19.46
CA LEU A 110 5.47 -5.13 19.20
C LEU A 110 6.90 -5.03 18.65
N SER A 111 7.81 -5.95 18.99
CA SER A 111 9.23 -5.81 18.66
C SER A 111 9.63 -6.28 17.25
N HIS A 112 8.84 -7.14 16.59
CA HIS A 112 9.29 -7.78 15.33
C HIS A 112 8.37 -7.62 14.12
N LYS A 113 7.11 -7.18 14.29
CA LYS A 113 6.13 -7.11 13.18
C LYS A 113 5.13 -5.97 13.22
N SER A 114 5.22 -5.10 14.22
CA SER A 114 4.21 -4.08 14.50
C SER A 114 4.15 -3.00 13.42
N GLU A 115 5.27 -2.39 13.02
CA GLU A 115 5.19 -1.19 12.18
C GLU A 115 4.57 -1.43 10.80
N ALA A 116 5.04 -2.43 10.04
CA ALA A 116 4.55 -2.62 8.66
C ALA A 116 3.07 -3.07 8.61
N LEU A 117 2.66 -3.95 9.52
CA LEU A 117 1.27 -4.43 9.59
C LEU A 117 0.33 -3.36 10.19
N LEU A 118 0.79 -2.58 11.18
CA LEU A 118 0.04 -1.43 11.72
C LEU A 118 -0.07 -0.31 10.69
N LYS A 119 0.98 -0.05 9.91
CA LYS A 119 0.94 0.92 8.80
C LYS A 119 -0.02 0.47 7.71
N GLN A 120 0.03 -0.79 7.30
CA GLN A 120 -0.87 -1.32 6.27
C GLN A 120 -2.34 -1.37 6.74
N SER A 121 -2.60 -1.73 8.00
CA SER A 121 -3.96 -1.66 8.57
C SER A 121 -4.42 -0.20 8.72
N SER A 122 -3.54 0.70 9.11
CA SER A 122 -3.79 2.15 9.18
C SER A 122 -4.12 2.73 7.81
N LEU A 123 -3.30 2.47 6.78
CA LEU A 123 -3.53 2.93 5.41
C LEU A 123 -4.89 2.45 4.88
N LYS A 124 -5.17 1.15 4.98
CA LYS A 124 -6.43 0.58 4.53
C LYS A 124 -7.63 1.23 5.22
N THR A 125 -7.57 1.37 6.55
CA THR A 125 -8.63 2.00 7.34
C THR A 125 -8.81 3.46 6.96
N GLN A 126 -7.71 4.22 6.82
CA GLN A 126 -7.75 5.62 6.43
C GLN A 126 -8.30 5.78 5.01
N LEU A 127 -7.85 4.98 4.04
CA LEU A 127 -8.39 4.99 2.67
C LEU A 127 -9.89 4.72 2.66
N ILE A 128 -10.36 3.70 3.38
CA ILE A 128 -11.80 3.39 3.47
C ILE A 128 -12.57 4.57 4.07
N GLN A 129 -12.09 5.11 5.21
CA GLN A 129 -12.77 6.21 5.90
C GLN A 129 -12.81 7.48 5.06
N LYS A 130 -11.67 7.88 4.49
CA LYS A 130 -11.52 9.09 3.68
C LYS A 130 -12.28 8.98 2.37
N THR A 131 -12.38 7.80 1.77
CA THR A 131 -13.12 7.62 0.50
C THR A 131 -14.59 7.26 0.69
N ARG A 132 -15.05 6.97 1.92
CA ARG A 132 -16.42 6.54 2.23
C ARG A 132 -17.52 7.42 1.61
N PRO A 133 -17.44 8.76 1.64
CA PRO A 133 -18.51 9.62 1.13
C PRO A 133 -18.69 9.57 -0.39
N TYR A 134 -17.65 9.20 -1.13
CA TYR A 134 -17.60 9.33 -2.59
C TYR A 134 -18.10 8.08 -3.31
N LYS A 135 -18.65 8.25 -4.51
CA LYS A 135 -19.11 7.16 -5.39
C LYS A 135 -18.06 6.78 -6.43
N GLN A 136 -17.23 7.74 -6.83
CA GLN A 136 -16.15 7.55 -7.78
C GLN A 136 -14.79 7.85 -7.14
N ILE A 137 -13.81 7.00 -7.45
CA ILE A 137 -12.39 7.26 -7.19
C ILE A 137 -11.69 7.43 -8.55
N ILE A 138 -10.97 8.53 -8.69
CA ILE A 138 -9.99 8.73 -9.77
C ILE A 138 -8.61 8.52 -9.15
N TRP A 139 -7.83 7.63 -9.74
CA TRP A 139 -6.47 7.33 -9.31
C TRP A 139 -5.47 8.01 -10.24
N ASP A 140 -4.49 8.72 -9.69
CA ASP A 140 -3.26 8.98 -10.44
C ASP A 140 -2.49 7.67 -10.69
N TRP A 141 -1.56 7.71 -11.65
CA TRP A 141 -0.83 6.54 -12.09
C TRP A 141 0.54 6.40 -11.43
N ASN A 142 1.49 7.24 -11.83
CA ASN A 142 2.86 7.28 -11.31
C ASN A 142 2.84 7.74 -9.85
N GLY A 143 3.71 7.20 -9.00
CA GLY A 143 3.76 7.49 -7.56
C GLY A 143 2.53 7.08 -6.72
N THR A 144 1.40 6.73 -7.36
CA THR A 144 0.13 6.41 -6.68
C THR A 144 -0.27 4.94 -6.84
N LEU A 145 -0.45 4.45 -8.09
CA LEU A 145 -0.68 3.03 -8.35
C LEU A 145 0.65 2.32 -8.64
N ILE A 146 1.54 2.98 -9.38
CA ILE A 146 2.86 2.48 -9.72
C ILE A 146 3.90 3.08 -8.77
N ASP A 147 4.74 2.22 -8.22
CA ASP A 147 6.01 2.57 -7.60
C ASP A 147 7.08 2.68 -8.70
N ASP A 148 7.20 3.88 -9.29
CA ASP A 148 8.17 4.19 -10.34
C ASP A 148 9.22 5.21 -9.91
N VAL A 149 9.33 5.53 -8.62
CA VAL A 149 10.35 6.45 -8.10
C VAL A 149 11.75 5.99 -8.51
N GLU A 150 12.03 4.68 -8.44
CA GLU A 150 13.30 4.11 -8.90
C GLU A 150 13.50 4.28 -10.41
N VAL A 151 12.45 4.12 -11.22
CA VAL A 151 12.51 4.32 -12.68
C VAL A 151 12.85 5.77 -13.01
N ALA A 152 12.15 6.72 -12.36
CA ALA A 152 12.36 8.15 -12.54
C ALA A 152 13.77 8.57 -12.07
N LEU A 153 14.25 8.04 -10.95
CA LEU A 153 15.60 8.27 -10.45
C LEU A 153 16.66 7.74 -11.40
N LEU A 154 16.55 6.48 -11.87
CA LEU A 154 17.49 5.92 -12.83
C LEU A 154 17.58 6.77 -14.09
N SER A 155 16.42 7.18 -14.61
CA SER A 155 16.33 8.05 -15.79
C SER A 155 17.01 9.39 -15.54
N MET A 156 16.71 10.04 -14.42
CA MET A 156 17.31 11.32 -14.05
C MET A 156 18.81 11.23 -13.81
N LYS A 157 19.30 10.18 -13.15
CA LYS A 157 20.74 9.96 -12.93
C LYS A 157 21.51 9.83 -14.23
N THR A 158 20.93 9.17 -15.25
CA THR A 158 21.52 9.13 -16.59
C THR A 158 21.66 10.54 -17.17
N LEU A 159 20.61 11.36 -17.09
CA LEU A 159 20.67 12.75 -17.57
C LEU A 159 21.71 13.57 -16.80
N LEU A 160 21.76 13.46 -15.48
CA LEU A 160 22.76 14.18 -14.67
C LEU A 160 24.18 13.78 -15.06
N SER A 161 24.43 12.48 -15.25
CA SER A 161 25.72 11.96 -15.71
C SER A 161 26.09 12.46 -17.11
N ASP A 162 25.15 12.46 -18.05
CA ASP A 162 25.36 12.95 -19.43
C ASP A 162 25.82 14.43 -19.44
N HIS A 163 25.47 15.18 -18.40
CA HIS A 163 25.77 16.61 -18.25
C HIS A 163 26.80 16.94 -17.15
N ASN A 164 27.48 15.95 -16.58
CA ASN A 164 28.46 16.10 -15.49
C ASN A 164 27.90 16.83 -14.24
N LEU A 165 26.61 16.65 -13.95
CA LEU A 165 25.96 17.19 -12.77
C LEU A 165 26.04 16.21 -11.57
N PRO A 166 25.89 16.70 -10.32
CA PRO A 166 25.93 15.85 -9.13
C PRO A 166 24.88 14.72 -9.17
N ASP A 167 25.23 13.56 -8.58
CA ASP A 167 24.29 12.44 -8.42
C ASP A 167 23.11 12.82 -7.50
N LEU A 168 22.00 12.10 -7.64
CA LEU A 168 20.73 12.38 -6.97
C LEU A 168 20.31 11.21 -6.06
N CYS A 169 20.18 11.45 -4.76
CA CYS A 169 19.58 10.48 -3.84
C CYS A 169 18.04 10.60 -3.83
N VAL A 170 17.35 9.56 -3.34
CA VAL A 170 15.88 9.51 -3.28
C VAL A 170 15.28 10.62 -2.42
N ASP A 171 15.90 10.95 -1.29
CA ASP A 171 15.41 11.99 -0.39
C ASP A 171 15.45 13.35 -1.08
N ARG A 172 16.60 13.69 -1.68
CA ARG A 172 16.76 14.94 -2.43
C ARG A 172 15.81 15.00 -3.63
N TYR A 173 15.60 13.87 -4.32
CA TYR A 173 14.65 13.79 -5.42
C TYR A 173 13.24 14.14 -4.95
N ARG A 174 12.75 13.51 -3.88
CA ARG A 174 11.42 13.77 -3.34
C ARG A 174 11.23 15.21 -2.86
N ASP A 175 12.28 15.82 -2.33
CA ASP A 175 12.26 17.22 -1.90
C ASP A 175 12.15 18.20 -3.07
N VAL A 176 12.83 17.93 -4.19
CA VAL A 176 12.93 18.89 -5.30
C VAL A 176 11.99 18.61 -6.47
N PHE A 177 11.52 17.36 -6.62
CA PHE A 177 10.63 16.95 -7.70
C PHE A 177 9.32 17.73 -7.66
N GLY A 178 8.87 18.23 -8.80
CA GLY A 178 7.60 18.93 -8.89
C GLY A 178 7.40 19.61 -10.22
N PHE A 179 6.30 20.33 -10.31
CA PHE A 179 5.85 20.97 -11.53
C PHE A 179 6.02 22.50 -11.45
N PRO A 180 6.29 23.17 -12.57
CA PRO A 180 6.57 22.62 -13.91
C PRO A 180 7.94 21.92 -13.98
N ILE A 181 8.06 20.87 -14.81
CA ILE A 181 9.26 20.01 -14.91
C ILE A 181 10.55 20.79 -15.19
N GLN A 182 10.47 21.87 -15.97
CA GLN A 182 11.63 22.73 -16.23
C GLN A 182 12.21 23.32 -14.93
N LYS A 183 11.37 23.76 -13.98
CA LYS A 183 11.82 24.26 -12.66
C LYS A 183 12.44 23.17 -11.80
N TYR A 184 11.94 21.94 -11.90
CA TYR A 184 12.58 20.79 -11.26
C TYR A 184 14.00 20.57 -11.82
N TYR A 185 14.18 20.63 -13.14
CA TYR A 185 15.51 20.46 -13.74
C TYR A 185 16.45 21.63 -13.39
N GLU A 186 15.98 22.87 -13.34
CA GLU A 186 16.77 24.01 -12.86
C GLU A 186 17.31 23.77 -11.43
N LYS A 187 16.47 23.24 -10.51
CA LYS A 187 16.87 22.91 -9.13
C LYS A 187 17.96 21.83 -9.04
N LEU A 188 18.10 21.00 -10.07
CA LEU A 188 19.15 19.99 -10.18
C LEU A 188 20.44 20.54 -10.82
N GLY A 189 20.42 21.79 -11.30
CA GLY A 189 21.59 22.45 -11.89
C GLY A 189 21.64 22.42 -13.41
N PHE A 190 20.58 22.01 -14.10
CA PHE A 190 20.52 22.16 -15.55
C PHE A 190 20.44 23.63 -15.95
N ASP A 191 21.32 24.02 -16.87
CA ASP A 191 21.37 25.36 -17.46
C ASP A 191 20.66 25.35 -18.83
N PHE A 192 19.52 26.03 -18.91
CA PHE A 192 18.71 26.10 -20.11
C PHE A 192 19.17 27.15 -21.13
N ASP A 193 20.16 27.98 -20.78
CA ASP A 193 20.82 28.84 -21.77
C ASP A 193 21.75 28.01 -22.68
N SER A 194 22.25 26.89 -22.18
CA SER A 194 23.15 25.97 -22.90
C SER A 194 22.51 24.67 -23.34
N ILE A 195 21.41 24.23 -22.70
CA ILE A 195 20.78 22.93 -22.95
C ILE A 195 19.32 23.12 -23.39
N CYS A 196 18.94 22.45 -24.49
CA CYS A 196 17.54 22.45 -24.94
C CYS A 196 16.66 21.60 -24.01
N PHE A 197 15.67 22.22 -23.38
CA PHE A 197 14.72 21.54 -22.48
C PHE A 197 14.04 20.33 -23.13
N ASN A 198 13.54 20.48 -24.35
CA ASN A 198 12.87 19.38 -25.06
C ASN A 198 13.81 18.19 -25.27
N SER A 199 15.10 18.43 -25.53
CA SER A 199 16.08 17.36 -25.69
C SER A 199 16.26 16.56 -24.39
N LEU A 200 16.26 17.23 -23.24
CA LEU A 200 16.30 16.55 -21.94
C LEU A 200 15.02 15.75 -21.70
N CYS A 201 13.84 16.30 -22.00
CA CYS A 201 12.58 15.58 -21.85
C CYS A 201 12.53 14.32 -22.73
N TYR A 202 12.99 14.39 -23.99
CA TYR A 202 13.09 13.22 -24.85
C TYR A 202 14.06 12.18 -24.28
N ARG A 203 15.24 12.60 -23.83
CA ARG A 203 16.23 11.71 -23.23
C ARG A 203 15.71 11.05 -21.95
N PHE A 204 14.99 11.80 -21.12
CA PHE A 204 14.35 11.28 -19.92
C PHE A 204 13.31 10.21 -20.28
N HIS A 205 12.40 10.51 -21.22
CA HIS A 205 11.40 9.54 -21.65
C HIS A 205 12.02 8.29 -22.27
N GLU A 206 13.11 8.42 -23.04
CA GLU A 206 13.83 7.28 -23.60
C GLU A 206 14.38 6.35 -22.50
N GLU A 207 15.03 6.92 -21.48
CA GLU A 207 15.58 6.14 -20.36
C GLU A 207 14.49 5.59 -19.43
N TYR A 208 13.43 6.37 -19.21
CA TYR A 208 12.26 5.91 -18.49
C TYR A 208 11.68 4.71 -19.21
N ASP A 209 11.42 4.84 -20.51
CA ASP A 209 10.81 3.81 -21.34
C ASP A 209 11.58 2.49 -21.33
N LYS A 210 12.91 2.55 -21.36
CA LYS A 210 13.80 1.38 -21.29
C LYS A 210 13.69 0.58 -19.99
N ASN A 211 13.36 1.24 -18.88
CA ASN A 211 13.43 0.67 -17.53
C ASN A 211 12.06 0.44 -16.88
N ARG A 212 11.04 1.16 -17.31
CA ARG A 212 9.72 1.22 -16.69
C ARG A 212 9.11 -0.16 -16.36
N LEU A 213 9.00 -1.06 -17.34
CA LEU A 213 8.39 -2.39 -17.17
C LEU A 213 9.35 -3.42 -16.55
N LYS A 214 10.63 -3.07 -16.39
CA LYS A 214 11.65 -3.94 -15.78
C LYS A 214 11.78 -3.68 -14.29
N VAL A 215 11.66 -2.41 -13.89
CA VAL A 215 11.95 -1.93 -12.55
C VAL A 215 10.68 -1.50 -11.82
N GLY A 216 9.83 -0.71 -12.47
CA GLY A 216 8.62 -0.20 -11.84
C GLY A 216 7.61 -1.32 -11.59
N LYS A 217 6.83 -1.16 -10.54
CA LYS A 217 5.90 -2.18 -10.02
C LYS A 217 4.65 -1.51 -9.50
N LEU A 218 3.54 -2.25 -9.40
CA LEU A 218 2.45 -1.79 -8.54
C LEU A 218 2.94 -1.75 -7.09
N PHE A 219 2.49 -0.76 -6.32
CA PHE A 219 2.63 -0.85 -4.87
C PHE A 219 1.92 -2.11 -4.33
N ALA A 220 2.49 -2.72 -3.30
CA ALA A 220 2.07 -4.05 -2.82
C ALA A 220 0.59 -4.13 -2.39
N ASP A 221 0.02 -3.02 -1.95
CA ASP A 221 -1.35 -2.89 -1.46
C ASP A 221 -2.36 -2.47 -2.55
N VAL A 222 -1.92 -2.14 -3.76
CA VAL A 222 -2.81 -1.62 -4.82
C VAL A 222 -3.86 -2.63 -5.23
N ILE A 223 -3.49 -3.87 -5.56
CA ILE A 223 -4.47 -4.90 -5.97
C ILE A 223 -5.54 -5.13 -4.88
N PRO A 224 -5.17 -5.33 -3.59
CA PRO A 224 -6.16 -5.40 -2.51
C PRO A 224 -7.11 -4.21 -2.44
N HIS A 225 -6.62 -2.97 -2.61
CA HIS A 225 -7.46 -1.78 -2.56
C HIS A 225 -8.38 -1.67 -3.78
N LEU A 226 -7.87 -1.97 -4.98
CA LEU A 226 -8.68 -1.98 -6.20
C LEU A 226 -9.81 -3.03 -6.10
N ASP A 227 -9.55 -4.23 -5.59
CA ASP A 227 -10.58 -5.25 -5.36
C ASP A 227 -11.61 -4.80 -4.33
N LEU A 228 -11.15 -4.24 -3.20
CA LEU A 228 -12.02 -3.75 -2.14
C LEU A 228 -13.01 -2.70 -2.67
N PHE A 229 -12.52 -1.71 -3.41
CA PHE A 229 -13.35 -0.63 -3.92
C PHE A 229 -14.22 -1.05 -5.11
N SER A 230 -13.82 -2.05 -5.90
CA SER A 230 -14.60 -2.55 -7.04
C SER A 230 -16.03 -2.99 -6.67
N LYS A 231 -16.25 -3.35 -5.41
CA LYS A 231 -17.55 -3.81 -4.88
C LYS A 231 -18.51 -2.67 -4.56
N THR A 232 -18.01 -1.46 -4.36
CA THR A 232 -18.80 -0.34 -3.79
C THR A 232 -18.63 0.99 -4.50
N LYS A 233 -17.60 1.14 -5.34
CA LYS A 233 -17.23 2.39 -6.00
C LYS A 233 -16.84 2.15 -7.45
N LYS A 234 -17.01 3.17 -8.28
CA LYS A 234 -16.39 3.19 -9.61
C LYS A 234 -14.98 3.72 -9.51
N GLN A 235 -14.10 3.17 -10.33
CA GLN A 235 -12.69 3.50 -10.33
C GLN A 235 -12.27 3.92 -11.73
N SER A 236 -11.41 4.93 -11.82
CA SER A 236 -10.85 5.39 -13.10
C SER A 236 -9.40 5.81 -12.90
N ILE A 237 -8.61 5.81 -13.97
CA ILE A 237 -7.23 6.34 -13.95
C ILE A 237 -7.20 7.68 -14.67
N LEU A 238 -6.50 8.66 -14.09
CA LEU A 238 -6.13 9.91 -14.72
C LEU A 238 -4.63 10.14 -14.58
N SER A 239 -3.88 9.95 -15.66
CA SER A 239 -2.41 10.04 -15.67
C SER A 239 -1.93 11.26 -16.45
N ALA A 240 -0.79 11.83 -16.02
CA ALA A 240 -0.02 12.77 -16.83
C ALA A 240 0.84 12.09 -17.92
N GLY A 241 0.95 10.76 -17.91
CA GLY A 241 1.66 9.99 -18.93
C GLY A 241 0.85 9.88 -20.23
N ALA A 242 1.55 9.61 -21.34
CA ALA A 242 0.90 9.40 -22.64
C ALA A 242 -0.06 8.21 -22.61
N GLN A 243 -1.21 8.31 -23.29
CA GLN A 243 -2.27 7.28 -23.28
C GLN A 243 -1.75 5.90 -23.69
N TRP A 244 -1.03 5.80 -24.81
CA TRP A 244 -0.50 4.52 -25.31
C TRP A 244 0.41 3.83 -24.29
N HIS A 245 1.19 4.63 -23.56
CA HIS A 245 2.12 4.17 -22.55
C HIS A 245 1.37 3.67 -21.31
N LEU A 246 0.35 4.43 -20.86
CA LEU A 246 -0.54 4.01 -19.78
C LEU A 246 -1.27 2.70 -20.12
N ASP A 247 -1.78 2.56 -21.35
CA ASP A 247 -2.51 1.36 -21.78
C ASP A 247 -1.62 0.11 -21.74
N GLU A 248 -0.37 0.23 -22.18
CA GLU A 248 0.60 -0.89 -22.13
C GLU A 248 0.89 -1.32 -20.69
N TRP A 249 1.10 -0.36 -19.79
CA TRP A 249 1.29 -0.61 -18.38
C TRP A 249 0.08 -1.31 -17.75
N VAL A 250 -1.12 -0.78 -17.95
CA VAL A 250 -2.35 -1.37 -17.42
C VAL A 250 -2.56 -2.81 -17.93
N GLN A 251 -2.21 -3.05 -19.20
CA GLN A 251 -2.23 -4.39 -19.79
C GLN A 251 -1.18 -5.31 -19.17
N HIS A 252 0.05 -4.82 -18.96
CA HIS A 252 1.15 -5.58 -18.36
C HIS A 252 0.80 -6.12 -16.98
N TYR A 253 0.20 -5.29 -16.10
CA TYR A 253 -0.24 -5.74 -14.77
C TYR A 253 -1.62 -6.40 -14.76
N ASN A 254 -2.29 -6.49 -15.92
CA ASN A 254 -3.62 -7.08 -16.06
C ASN A 254 -4.68 -6.46 -15.13
N ILE A 255 -4.63 -5.14 -14.92
CA ILE A 255 -5.54 -4.44 -13.98
C ILE A 255 -6.65 -3.66 -14.68
N LYS A 256 -6.75 -3.73 -16.01
CA LYS A 256 -7.76 -3.01 -16.80
C LYS A 256 -9.18 -3.19 -16.28
N HIS A 257 -9.50 -4.40 -15.81
CA HIS A 257 -10.83 -4.79 -15.38
C HIS A 257 -11.32 -4.07 -14.10
N PHE A 258 -10.43 -3.42 -13.35
CA PHE A 258 -10.82 -2.61 -12.19
C PHE A 258 -11.37 -1.23 -12.56
N PHE A 259 -11.07 -0.74 -13.77
CA PHE A 259 -11.30 0.65 -14.15
C PHE A 259 -12.40 0.79 -15.21
N GLU A 260 -13.29 1.75 -14.99
CA GLU A 260 -14.32 2.14 -15.96
C GLU A 260 -13.74 3.03 -17.06
N TYR A 261 -12.82 3.93 -16.69
CA TYR A 261 -12.13 4.83 -17.60
C TYR A 261 -10.62 4.86 -17.30
N ILE A 262 -9.79 4.92 -18.34
CA ILE A 262 -8.33 4.96 -18.26
C ILE A 262 -7.84 6.10 -19.16
N TYR A 263 -7.48 7.24 -18.56
CA TYR A 263 -7.19 8.47 -19.28
C TYR A 263 -5.73 8.88 -19.04
N GLY A 264 -4.91 8.78 -20.08
CA GLY A 264 -3.62 9.45 -20.17
C GLY A 264 -3.70 10.68 -21.07
N ILE A 265 -2.61 11.43 -21.15
CA ILE A 265 -2.48 12.57 -22.07
C ILE A 265 -2.52 12.07 -23.52
N SER A 266 -3.26 12.78 -24.38
CA SER A 266 -3.32 12.55 -25.83
C SER A 266 -1.98 12.93 -26.50
N ASP A 267 -1.86 12.83 -27.83
CA ASP A 267 -0.58 13.04 -28.55
C ASP A 267 0.27 14.22 -28.02
N HIS A 268 1.59 14.01 -28.02
CA HIS A 268 2.62 14.53 -27.10
C HIS A 268 2.74 16.05 -26.88
N PHE A 269 1.88 16.88 -27.49
CA PHE A 269 2.04 18.33 -27.52
C PHE A 269 0.78 19.16 -27.26
N ALA A 270 -0.41 18.54 -27.09
CA ALA A 270 -1.66 19.32 -27.05
C ALA A 270 -2.58 19.08 -25.83
N GLY A 271 -2.49 17.94 -25.14
CA GLY A 271 -3.36 17.64 -24.00
C GLY A 271 -2.70 17.89 -22.65
N SER A 272 -3.43 18.44 -21.68
CA SER A 272 -3.01 18.47 -20.27
C SER A 272 -3.74 17.41 -19.45
N LYS A 273 -3.19 17.03 -18.28
CA LYS A 273 -3.89 16.15 -17.31
C LYS A 273 -5.24 16.75 -16.90
N ILE A 274 -5.33 18.08 -16.79
CA ILE A 274 -6.57 18.81 -16.50
C ILE A 274 -7.62 18.59 -17.60
N ASP A 275 -7.23 18.74 -18.88
CA ASP A 275 -8.18 18.57 -19.99
C ASP A 275 -8.72 17.14 -20.06
N ARG A 276 -7.83 16.15 -19.88
CA ARG A 276 -8.22 14.74 -19.77
C ARG A 276 -9.13 14.50 -18.57
N GLY A 277 -8.88 15.17 -17.44
CA GLY A 277 -9.74 15.13 -16.27
C GLY A 277 -11.13 15.67 -16.54
N ARG A 278 -11.25 16.81 -17.26
CA ARG A 278 -12.54 17.39 -17.65
C ARG A 278 -13.33 16.46 -18.57
N GLU A 279 -12.65 15.82 -19.50
CA GLU A 279 -13.25 14.79 -20.34
C GLU A 279 -13.72 13.59 -19.51
N LEU A 280 -12.91 13.11 -18.55
CA LEU A 280 -13.27 11.99 -17.68
C LEU A 280 -14.54 12.31 -16.88
N ILE A 281 -14.60 13.47 -16.22
CA ILE A 281 -15.79 13.92 -15.47
C ILE A 281 -17.03 14.00 -16.37
N THR A 282 -16.87 14.54 -17.57
CA THR A 282 -17.96 14.65 -18.56
C THR A 282 -18.48 13.27 -18.98
N HIS A 283 -17.59 12.31 -19.23
CA HIS A 283 -17.96 10.96 -19.66
C HIS A 283 -18.51 10.10 -18.52
N SER A 284 -17.94 10.21 -17.33
CA SER A 284 -18.32 9.40 -16.17
C SER A 284 -19.70 9.80 -15.62
N LYS A 285 -20.10 11.07 -15.82
CA LYS A 285 -21.37 11.65 -15.35
C LYS A 285 -21.58 11.57 -13.84
N TYR A 286 -20.49 11.36 -13.08
CA TYR A 286 -20.53 11.54 -11.62
C TYR A 286 -20.47 13.03 -11.30
N ASP A 287 -21.16 13.41 -10.22
CA ASP A 287 -21.02 14.75 -9.68
C ASP A 287 -19.58 14.91 -9.15
N PRO A 288 -18.89 16.03 -9.43
CA PRO A 288 -17.58 16.29 -8.85
C PRO A 288 -17.55 16.17 -7.31
N SER A 289 -18.64 16.54 -6.63
CA SER A 289 -18.78 16.37 -5.17
C SER A 289 -18.92 14.93 -4.69
N ASP A 290 -19.27 14.00 -5.58
CA ASP A 290 -19.30 12.55 -5.33
C ASP A 290 -17.99 11.86 -5.77
N THR A 291 -16.97 12.63 -6.16
CA THR A 291 -15.73 12.14 -6.76
C THR A 291 -14.51 12.57 -5.94
N ILE A 292 -13.58 11.64 -5.74
CA ILE A 292 -12.29 11.93 -5.10
C ILE A 292 -11.14 11.54 -6.03
N LEU A 293 -10.15 12.42 -6.17
CA LEU A 293 -8.87 12.15 -6.81
C LEU A 293 -7.85 11.71 -5.75
N ILE A 294 -7.22 10.56 -5.99
CA ILE A 294 -6.13 10.04 -5.16
C ILE A 294 -4.84 10.19 -5.95
N GLY A 295 -3.85 10.89 -5.37
CA GLY A 295 -2.56 11.20 -6.01
C GLY A 295 -1.41 11.24 -5.01
N ASP A 296 -0.21 11.61 -5.46
CA ASP A 296 0.99 11.71 -4.62
C ASP A 296 1.77 13.02 -4.80
N THR A 297 1.22 13.97 -5.57
CA THR A 297 1.90 15.22 -5.89
C THR A 297 1.06 16.45 -5.65
N ASP A 298 1.73 17.60 -5.53
CA ASP A 298 1.11 18.92 -5.56
C ASP A 298 0.29 19.20 -6.82
N HIS A 299 0.66 18.61 -7.95
CA HIS A 299 -0.11 18.71 -9.19
C HIS A 299 -1.47 18.02 -9.11
N ASP A 300 -1.63 16.98 -8.29
CA ASP A 300 -2.94 16.36 -8.08
C ASP A 300 -3.89 17.28 -7.32
N VAL A 301 -3.37 18.12 -6.43
CA VAL A 301 -4.17 19.17 -5.74
C VAL A 301 -4.65 20.22 -6.74
N GLU A 302 -3.76 20.68 -7.64
CA GLU A 302 -4.10 21.60 -8.71
C GLU A 302 -5.17 21.02 -9.64
N VAL A 303 -4.99 19.77 -10.08
CA VAL A 303 -5.96 19.06 -10.93
C VAL A 303 -7.29 18.92 -10.20
N GLY A 304 -7.30 18.52 -8.93
CA GLY A 304 -8.52 18.39 -8.15
C GLY A 304 -9.31 19.69 -8.06
N ALA A 305 -8.62 20.80 -7.78
CA ALA A 305 -9.22 22.14 -7.73
C ALA A 305 -9.85 22.54 -9.09
N GLU A 306 -9.15 22.29 -10.20
CA GLU A 306 -9.62 22.61 -11.55
C GLU A 306 -10.80 21.73 -12.01
N LEU A 307 -10.90 20.52 -11.47
CA LEU A 307 -12.02 19.60 -11.75
C LEU A 307 -13.18 19.76 -10.76
N GLY A 308 -12.99 20.49 -9.65
CA GLY A 308 -13.96 20.64 -8.58
C GLY A 308 -14.19 19.34 -7.78
N VAL A 309 -13.17 18.48 -7.69
CA VAL A 309 -13.21 17.21 -6.95
C VAL A 309 -12.35 17.28 -5.70
N ASP A 310 -12.72 16.54 -4.66
CA ASP A 310 -11.90 16.42 -3.46
C ASP A 310 -10.62 15.62 -3.76
N VAL A 311 -9.54 15.90 -3.01
CA VAL A 311 -8.24 15.25 -3.20
C VAL A 311 -7.82 14.52 -1.92
N LEU A 312 -7.22 13.34 -2.08
CA LEU A 312 -6.49 12.62 -1.04
C LEU A 312 -5.08 12.33 -1.55
N LEU A 313 -4.07 12.81 -0.84
CA LEU A 313 -2.68 12.53 -1.20
C LEU A 313 -2.13 11.35 -0.39
N ILE A 314 -1.44 10.43 -1.06
CA ILE A 314 -0.72 9.32 -0.42
C ILE A 314 0.79 9.60 -0.54
N ALA A 315 1.42 9.88 0.59
CA ALA A 315 2.82 10.25 0.67
C ALA A 315 3.73 9.02 0.67
N ASN A 316 4.03 8.51 -0.51
CA ASN A 316 5.05 7.47 -0.69
C ASN A 316 5.64 7.41 -2.11
N GLY A 317 5.08 8.19 -3.04
CA GLY A 317 5.57 8.34 -4.41
C GLY A 317 6.69 9.38 -4.53
N HIS A 318 6.47 10.36 -5.39
CA HIS A 318 7.46 11.31 -5.89
C HIS A 318 7.67 12.54 -5.00
N GLN A 319 6.80 12.80 -4.01
CA GLN A 319 6.97 13.90 -3.06
C GLN A 319 6.95 13.39 -1.60
N SER A 320 7.68 14.08 -0.72
CA SER A 320 7.80 13.73 0.70
C SER A 320 6.51 14.06 1.48
N PHE A 321 6.25 13.30 2.55
CA PHE A 321 5.09 13.52 3.41
C PHE A 321 5.08 14.92 4.03
N GLU A 322 6.22 15.39 4.51
CA GLU A 322 6.36 16.70 5.15
C GLU A 322 5.96 17.84 4.20
N ARG A 323 6.26 17.70 2.91
CA ARG A 323 5.87 18.67 1.88
C ARG A 323 4.38 18.60 1.59
N LEU A 324 3.84 17.39 1.40
CA LEU A 324 2.42 17.20 1.09
C LEU A 324 1.53 17.68 2.25
N GLN A 325 1.92 17.41 3.50
CA GLN A 325 1.19 17.84 4.69
C GLN A 325 1.15 19.36 4.87
N GLN A 326 2.17 20.09 4.39
CA GLN A 326 2.16 21.56 4.38
C GLN A 326 1.26 22.13 3.27
N LEU A 327 0.98 21.34 2.24
CA LEU A 327 0.20 21.75 1.07
C LEU A 327 -1.29 21.45 1.23
N HIS A 328 -1.64 20.31 1.81
CA HIS A 328 -3.01 19.80 1.83
C HIS A 328 -3.34 19.14 3.17
N ASP A 329 -4.56 19.32 3.66
CA ASP A 329 -4.99 18.77 4.96
C ASP A 329 -5.33 17.26 4.87
N ASN A 330 -5.66 16.76 3.67
CA ASN A 330 -6.02 15.38 3.43
C ASN A 330 -4.85 14.59 2.84
N VAL A 331 -3.92 14.20 3.71
CA VAL A 331 -2.69 13.47 3.35
C VAL A 331 -2.53 12.28 4.28
N ILE A 332 -2.13 11.14 3.73
CA ILE A 332 -1.86 9.91 4.48
C ILE A 332 -0.53 9.31 4.04
N GLU A 333 0.15 8.57 4.93
CA GLU A 333 1.35 7.80 4.60
C GLU A 333 0.98 6.36 4.22
N ARG A 334 1.80 5.73 3.37
CA ARG A 334 1.65 4.33 2.95
C ARG A 334 2.35 3.35 3.89
#